data_AF-A0A139HFV7-F1
#
_entry.id   AF-A0A139HFV7-F1
#
_cell.length_a   1.000
_cell.length_b   1.000
_cell.length_c   1.000
_cell.angle_alpha   90.00
_cell.angle_beta   90.00
_cell.angle_gamma   90.00
#
_symmetry.space_group_name_H-M   'P 1'
#
loop_
_entity.id
_entity.type
_entity.pdbx_description
1 polymer ?
#
loop_
_entity_poly.entity_id
_entity_poly.type
_entity_poly.pdbx_seq_one_letter_code
_entity_poly.pdbx_strand_id
1 'polypeptide(L)'
;MPLATVHLIALSSGASASLYLRALKSFAVKPLVAAKVVRWIIKPEKLSTHLLNQKWDLLLILPVDKPIPEIYLGQDWVHRHWTITAGVPKSLIDGFEEKNQKLLHPSPGSVPKLTGSLNNLRKARSAQGLELTDEIVQWSYSHPQDHAVSMLNLLSFKQGREAHDSYLRYGKAFGESIGAKRGGHAKIVGKVVPDQKTPHEDKYGWDEIALAHYPSIRHFMDIELHEELTTDKAKL
;
A
#
# COMPACT_ATOMS: atom_id res chain seq x y z
N MET A 1 -18.98 6.98 -4.90
CA MET A 1 -17.51 6.79 -4.88
C MET A 1 -17.16 5.98 -6.12
N PRO A 2 -16.25 6.43 -7.01
CA PRO A 2 -15.72 5.57 -8.06
C PRO A 2 -15.14 4.29 -7.45
N LEU A 3 -15.25 3.18 -8.17
CA LEU A 3 -14.69 1.90 -7.74
C LEU A 3 -13.30 1.74 -8.36
N ALA A 4 -12.37 1.27 -7.54
CA ALA A 4 -11.05 0.86 -7.98
C ALA A 4 -10.77 -0.56 -7.50
N THR A 5 -10.11 -1.33 -8.35
CA THR A 5 -9.73 -2.71 -8.08
C THR A 5 -8.22 -2.78 -7.91
N VAL A 6 -7.79 -3.36 -6.79
CA VAL A 6 -6.40 -3.67 -6.47
C VAL A 6 -6.10 -5.05 -6.99
N HIS A 7 -5.00 -5.22 -7.69
CA HIS A 7 -4.51 -6.48 -8.21
C HIS A 7 -3.11 -6.74 -7.68
N LEU A 8 -2.89 -7.89 -7.04
CA LEU A 8 -1.58 -8.45 -6.81
C LEU A 8 -1.32 -9.55 -7.84
N ILE A 9 -0.20 -9.44 -8.54
CA ILE A 9 0.12 -10.32 -9.67
C ILE A 9 1.49 -10.95 -9.44
N ALA A 10 1.51 -12.28 -9.46
CA ALA A 10 2.73 -13.07 -9.61
C ALA A 10 2.83 -13.48 -11.07
N LEU A 11 3.88 -13.03 -11.75
CA LEU A 11 4.07 -13.25 -13.17
C LEU A 11 4.53 -14.68 -13.43
N SER A 12 4.15 -15.21 -14.60
CA SER A 12 4.69 -16.48 -15.09
C SER A 12 6.17 -16.35 -15.44
N SER A 13 6.91 -17.46 -15.43
CA SER A 13 8.38 -17.47 -15.61
C SER A 13 8.86 -16.85 -16.93
N GLY A 14 8.04 -16.89 -17.98
CA GLY A 14 8.32 -16.26 -19.29
C GLY A 14 7.93 -14.78 -19.38
N ALA A 15 7.25 -14.22 -18.37
CA ALA A 15 6.79 -12.85 -18.36
C ALA A 15 7.68 -11.96 -17.48
N SER A 16 7.84 -10.70 -17.89
CA SER A 16 8.48 -9.67 -17.07
C SER A 16 7.52 -8.53 -16.82
N ALA A 17 7.71 -7.79 -15.73
CA ALA A 17 6.88 -6.64 -15.38
C ALA A 17 6.78 -5.63 -16.54
N SER A 18 7.90 -5.30 -17.16
CA SER A 18 7.95 -4.36 -18.29
C SER A 18 7.23 -4.90 -19.53
N LEU A 19 7.31 -6.21 -19.80
CA LEU A 19 6.58 -6.81 -20.91
C LEU A 19 5.07 -6.82 -20.63
N TYR A 20 4.68 -7.21 -19.42
CA TYR A 20 3.28 -7.24 -18.99
C TYR A 20 2.63 -5.86 -19.06
N LEU A 21 3.28 -4.83 -18.50
CA LEU A 21 2.76 -3.46 -18.53
C LEU A 21 2.68 -2.89 -19.96
N ARG A 22 3.60 -3.26 -20.86
CA ARG A 22 3.50 -2.87 -22.28
C ARG A 22 2.30 -3.53 -22.96
N ALA A 23 2.03 -4.79 -22.66
CA ALA A 23 0.89 -5.53 -23.20
C ALA A 23 -0.45 -4.95 -22.70
N LEU A 24 -0.55 -4.58 -21.42
CA LEU A 24 -1.71 -3.86 -20.89
C LEU A 24 -1.90 -2.50 -21.58
N LYS A 25 -0.81 -1.76 -21.80
CA LYS A 25 -0.85 -0.46 -22.48
C LYS A 25 -1.37 -0.57 -23.92
N SER A 26 -1.06 -1.64 -24.67
CA SER A 26 -1.60 -1.83 -26.03
C SER A 26 -3.11 -2.07 -26.06
N PHE A 27 -3.71 -2.42 -24.93
CA PHE A 27 -5.16 -2.53 -24.75
C PHE A 27 -5.79 -1.29 -24.08
N ALA A 28 -5.08 -0.15 -24.10
CA ALA A 28 -5.51 1.10 -23.48
C ALA A 28 -5.84 0.99 -21.98
N VAL A 29 -5.29 -0.01 -21.29
CA VAL A 29 -5.39 -0.16 -19.84
C VAL A 29 -4.43 0.84 -19.21
N LYS A 30 -4.97 1.77 -18.43
CA LYS A 30 -4.20 2.79 -17.70
C LYS A 30 -4.44 2.63 -16.19
N PRO A 31 -3.53 1.93 -15.47
CA PRO A 31 -3.61 1.84 -14.03
C PRO A 31 -3.50 3.22 -13.38
N LEU A 32 -4.23 3.43 -12.28
CA LEU A 32 -3.96 4.53 -11.35
C LEU A 32 -2.56 4.34 -10.76
N VAL A 33 -2.27 3.11 -10.32
CA VAL A 33 -0.97 2.74 -9.75
C VAL A 33 -0.44 1.50 -10.46
N ALA A 34 0.83 1.53 -10.81
CA ALA A 34 1.61 0.35 -11.17
C ALA A 34 2.91 0.39 -10.37
N ALA A 35 3.15 -0.63 -9.54
CA ALA A 35 4.31 -0.69 -8.67
C ALA A 35 4.89 -2.11 -8.62
N LYS A 36 6.20 -2.20 -8.46
CA LYS A 36 6.87 -3.46 -8.12
C LYS A 36 6.60 -3.77 -6.66
N VAL A 37 6.19 -5.01 -6.36
CA VAL A 37 6.05 -5.46 -4.98
C VAL A 37 7.43 -5.79 -4.42
N VAL A 38 7.71 -5.26 -3.23
CA VAL A 38 9.04 -5.39 -2.61
C VAL A 38 9.04 -6.46 -1.54
N ARG A 39 8.17 -6.33 -0.52
CA ARG A 39 8.02 -7.28 0.58
C ARG A 39 6.76 -7.01 1.39
N TRP A 40 6.41 -7.96 2.25
CA TRP A 40 5.54 -7.72 3.38
C TRP A 40 6.29 -6.93 4.46
N ILE A 41 5.65 -5.86 4.94
CA ILE A 41 6.07 -5.15 6.16
C ILE A 41 5.30 -5.72 7.33
N ILE A 42 3.96 -5.69 7.22
CA ILE A 42 3.05 -6.34 8.14
C ILE A 42 2.53 -7.63 7.54
N LYS A 43 2.68 -8.76 8.25
CA LYS A 43 2.24 -10.07 7.74
C LYS A 43 0.83 -10.39 8.26
N PRO A 44 -0.13 -10.76 7.39
CA PRO A 44 -1.42 -11.24 7.87
C PRO A 44 -1.29 -12.55 8.66
N GLU A 45 -1.95 -12.62 9.81
CA GLU A 45 -1.97 -13.84 10.66
C GLU A 45 -3.30 -14.61 10.61
N LYS A 46 -4.39 -13.92 10.26
CA LYS A 46 -5.76 -14.48 10.29
C LYS A 46 -6.46 -14.43 8.94
N LEU A 47 -6.38 -13.29 8.27
CA LEU A 47 -7.10 -13.00 7.03
C LEU A 47 -6.16 -13.06 5.84
N SER A 48 -6.59 -13.67 4.72
CA SER A 48 -5.80 -13.78 3.49
C SER A 48 -4.35 -14.30 3.72
N THR A 49 -4.14 -15.19 4.70
CA THR A 49 -2.80 -15.75 5.02
C THR A 49 -2.17 -16.50 3.85
N HIS A 50 -3.01 -17.03 2.95
CA HIS A 50 -2.57 -17.69 1.72
C HIS A 50 -1.77 -16.75 0.79
N LEU A 51 -1.90 -15.42 0.92
CA LEU A 51 -1.11 -14.44 0.17
C LEU A 51 0.39 -14.49 0.51
N LEU A 52 0.76 -15.05 1.67
CA LEU A 52 2.15 -15.24 2.08
C LEU A 52 2.85 -16.39 1.32
N ASN A 53 2.08 -17.29 0.72
CA ASN A 53 2.60 -18.46 0.01
C ASN A 53 3.11 -18.12 -1.40
N GLN A 54 3.07 -16.85 -1.78
CA GLN A 54 3.43 -16.38 -3.10
C GLN A 54 4.34 -15.16 -3.02
N LYS A 55 5.36 -15.13 -3.87
CA LYS A 55 6.07 -13.89 -4.18
C LYS A 55 5.26 -13.14 -5.22
N TRP A 56 4.86 -11.92 -4.87
CA TRP A 56 4.17 -11.01 -5.78
C TRP A 56 5.18 -10.14 -6.51
N ASP A 57 4.94 -9.88 -7.79
CA ASP A 57 5.83 -9.09 -8.64
C ASP A 57 5.29 -7.69 -8.86
N LEU A 58 3.96 -7.58 -9.08
CA LEU A 58 3.29 -6.34 -9.42
C LEU A 58 2.08 -6.08 -8.53
N LEU A 59 1.94 -4.82 -8.15
CA LEU A 59 0.73 -4.21 -7.61
C LEU A 59 0.17 -3.28 -8.70
N LEU A 60 -1.04 -3.56 -9.16
CA LEU A 60 -1.80 -2.66 -10.02
C LEU A 60 -3.06 -2.18 -9.31
N ILE A 61 -3.43 -0.92 -9.50
CA ILE A 61 -4.73 -0.40 -9.07
C ILE A 61 -5.40 0.22 -10.27
N LEU A 62 -6.56 -0.31 -10.66
CA LEU A 62 -7.28 0.07 -11.88
C LEU A 62 -8.68 0.58 -11.54
N PRO A 63 -9.23 1.54 -12.30
CA PRO A 63 -10.66 1.80 -12.29
C PRO A 63 -11.44 0.53 -12.68
N VAL A 64 -12.57 0.26 -12.01
CA VAL A 64 -13.33 -0.99 -12.24
C VAL A 64 -13.82 -1.17 -13.68
N ASP A 65 -14.04 -0.06 -14.40
CA ASP A 65 -14.51 -0.02 -15.79
C ASP A 65 -13.38 -0.24 -16.81
N LYS A 66 -12.14 -0.39 -16.34
CA LYS A 66 -10.93 -0.68 -17.12
C LYS A 66 -10.23 -1.95 -16.60
N PRO A 67 -10.89 -3.11 -16.62
CA PRO A 67 -10.33 -4.35 -16.10
C PRO A 67 -9.12 -4.82 -16.93
N ILE A 68 -8.32 -5.70 -16.32
CA ILE A 68 -7.27 -6.42 -17.04
C ILE A 68 -7.95 -7.36 -18.05
N PRO A 69 -7.61 -7.31 -19.36
CA PRO A 69 -8.13 -8.24 -20.35
C PRO A 69 -7.83 -9.71 -19.98
N GLU A 70 -8.81 -10.61 -20.17
CA GLU A 70 -8.70 -12.02 -19.76
C GLU A 70 -7.48 -12.73 -20.33
N ILE A 71 -7.07 -12.40 -21.56
CA ILE A 71 -5.86 -12.94 -22.19
C ILE A 71 -4.58 -12.68 -21.35
N TYR A 72 -4.54 -11.59 -20.61
CA TYR A 72 -3.44 -11.21 -19.72
C TYR A 72 -3.63 -11.67 -18.28
N LEU A 73 -4.68 -12.43 -18.00
CA LEU A 73 -4.86 -13.19 -16.75
C LEU A 73 -4.54 -14.68 -16.96
N GLY A 74 -4.33 -15.12 -18.20
CA GLY A 74 -3.97 -16.50 -18.54
C GLY A 74 -2.59 -16.92 -18.05
N GLN A 75 -2.36 -18.23 -18.02
CA GLN A 75 -1.16 -18.86 -17.45
C GLN A 75 0.15 -18.48 -18.17
N ASP A 76 0.09 -18.00 -19.42
CA ASP A 76 1.26 -17.50 -20.14
C ASP A 76 1.82 -16.20 -19.51
N TRP A 77 0.96 -15.44 -18.84
CA TRP A 77 1.30 -14.14 -18.27
C TRP A 77 1.34 -14.15 -16.75
N VAL A 78 0.38 -14.83 -16.12
CA VAL A 78 0.14 -14.74 -14.69
C VAL A 78 0.13 -16.15 -14.08
N HIS A 79 1.02 -16.36 -13.11
CA HIS A 79 1.08 -17.59 -12.33
C HIS A 79 0.03 -17.58 -11.21
N ARG A 80 -0.09 -16.46 -10.50
CA ARG A 80 -1.14 -16.23 -9.50
C ARG A 80 -1.63 -14.80 -9.56
N HIS A 81 -2.93 -14.65 -9.31
CA HIS A 81 -3.61 -13.37 -9.28
C HIS A 81 -4.47 -13.30 -8.03
N TRP A 82 -4.40 -12.17 -7.34
CA TRP A 82 -5.31 -11.82 -6.26
C TRP A 82 -5.89 -10.43 -6.51
N THR A 83 -7.12 -10.21 -6.07
CA THR A 83 -7.81 -8.95 -6.31
C THR A 83 -8.81 -8.58 -5.22
N ILE A 84 -8.99 -7.29 -4.99
CA ILE A 84 -10.04 -6.73 -4.14
C ILE A 84 -10.51 -5.36 -4.68
N THR A 85 -11.81 -5.10 -4.62
CA THR A 85 -12.41 -3.84 -5.08
C THR A 85 -12.84 -2.97 -3.91
N ALA A 86 -12.62 -1.66 -4.03
CA ALA A 86 -13.03 -0.69 -3.03
C ALA A 86 -13.66 0.55 -3.67
N GLY A 87 -14.60 1.16 -2.96
CA GLY A 87 -15.11 2.50 -3.25
C GLY A 87 -14.13 3.55 -2.75
N VAL A 88 -13.57 4.33 -3.67
CA VAL A 88 -12.58 5.38 -3.39
C VAL A 88 -13.23 6.76 -3.51
N PRO A 89 -12.95 7.71 -2.60
CA PRO A 89 -13.41 9.09 -2.74
C PRO A 89 -12.95 9.74 -4.06
N LYS A 90 -13.84 10.46 -4.75
CA LYS A 90 -13.50 11.17 -6.00
C LYS A 90 -12.33 12.13 -5.84
N SER A 91 -12.24 12.81 -4.70
CA SER A 91 -11.15 13.75 -4.38
C SER A 91 -9.75 13.12 -4.45
N LEU A 92 -9.64 11.81 -4.23
CA LEU A 92 -8.39 11.06 -4.37
C LEU A 92 -8.13 10.63 -5.81
N ILE A 93 -9.17 10.36 -6.61
CA ILE A 93 -9.05 9.92 -8.01
C ILE A 93 -8.86 11.09 -8.97
N ASP A 94 -9.54 12.20 -8.73
CA ASP A 94 -9.51 13.38 -9.61
C ASP A 94 -8.10 14.00 -9.59
N GLY A 95 -7.48 14.07 -10.77
CA GLY A 95 -6.09 14.53 -10.93
C GLY A 95 -5.04 13.58 -10.35
N PHE A 96 -5.37 12.30 -10.11
CA PHE A 96 -4.46 11.34 -9.49
C PHE A 96 -3.11 11.25 -10.19
N GLU A 97 -3.09 11.21 -11.52
CA GLU A 97 -1.86 11.08 -12.31
C GLU A 97 -0.88 12.21 -12.00
N GLU A 98 -1.31 13.46 -12.09
CA GLU A 98 -0.46 14.62 -11.81
C GLU A 98 0.03 14.63 -10.36
N LYS A 99 -0.87 14.37 -9.39
CA LYS A 99 -0.53 14.29 -7.97
C LYS A 99 0.52 13.19 -7.72
N ASN A 100 0.31 12.00 -8.28
CA ASN A 100 1.21 10.87 -8.13
C ASN A 100 2.56 11.11 -8.81
N GLN A 101 2.60 11.78 -9.96
CA GLN A 101 3.85 12.17 -10.62
C GLN A 101 4.66 13.13 -9.73
N LYS A 102 4.03 14.13 -9.11
CA LYS A 102 4.71 15.04 -8.16
C LYS A 102 5.25 14.30 -6.93
N LEU A 103 4.56 13.27 -6.46
CA LEU A 103 5.04 12.44 -5.34
C LEU A 103 6.21 11.54 -5.74
N LEU A 104 6.19 10.97 -6.95
CA LEU A 104 7.25 10.08 -7.44
C LEU A 104 8.49 10.85 -7.93
N HIS A 105 8.30 12.09 -8.38
CA HIS A 105 9.34 12.97 -8.91
C HIS A 105 9.25 14.35 -8.24
N PRO A 106 9.54 14.43 -6.93
CA PRO A 106 9.47 15.69 -6.20
C PRO A 106 10.51 16.68 -6.73
N SER A 107 10.20 17.98 -6.62
CA SER A 107 11.17 19.02 -6.96
C SER A 107 12.38 18.98 -6.01
N PRO A 108 13.59 19.34 -6.48
CA PRO A 108 14.74 19.43 -5.61
C PRO A 108 14.46 20.29 -4.37
N GLY A 109 14.74 19.76 -3.18
CA GLY A 109 14.49 20.45 -1.91
C GLY A 109 13.06 20.39 -1.37
N SER A 110 12.09 19.83 -2.10
CA SER A 110 10.71 19.69 -1.61
C SER A 110 10.47 18.47 -0.72
N VAL A 111 11.42 17.53 -0.68
CA VAL A 111 11.37 16.37 0.21
C VAL A 111 11.78 16.81 1.62
N PRO A 112 10.93 16.60 2.65
CA PRO A 112 11.27 16.96 4.03
C PRO A 112 12.53 16.24 4.54
N LYS A 113 13.20 16.83 5.53
CA LYS A 113 14.32 16.14 6.20
C LYS A 113 13.79 15.08 7.17
N LEU A 114 14.52 13.97 7.30
CA LEU A 114 14.30 12.97 8.36
C LEU A 114 14.43 13.64 9.73
N THR A 115 13.61 13.25 10.70
CA THR A 115 13.63 13.86 12.04
C THR A 115 14.66 13.22 12.97
N GLY A 116 15.26 12.11 12.54
CA GLY A 116 16.22 11.38 13.33
C GLY A 116 15.58 10.36 14.28
N SER A 117 14.31 10.00 14.08
CA SER A 117 13.66 8.92 14.82
C SER A 117 14.44 7.61 14.69
N LEU A 118 15.06 7.40 13.52
CA LEU A 118 15.98 6.29 13.25
C LEU A 118 17.19 6.22 14.19
N ASN A 119 17.66 7.35 14.74
CA ASN A 119 18.79 7.35 15.66
C ASN A 119 18.38 6.89 17.08
N ASN A 120 17.08 6.91 17.37
CA ASN A 120 16.50 6.54 18.67
C ASN A 120 15.89 5.13 18.68
N LEU A 121 16.20 4.29 17.69
CA LEU A 121 15.71 2.90 17.55
C LEU A 121 15.77 2.07 18.84
N ARG A 122 16.79 2.29 19.69
CA ARG A 122 16.93 1.59 20.99
C ARG A 122 15.81 1.90 21.99
N LYS A 123 15.19 3.08 21.95
CA LYS A 123 14.09 3.47 22.84
C LYS A 123 12.72 2.98 22.34
N ALA A 124 12.53 2.89 21.02
CA ALA A 124 11.27 2.45 20.42
C ALA A 124 10.97 0.94 20.61
N ARG A 125 12.01 0.11 20.82
CA ARG A 125 11.85 -1.34 21.04
C ARG A 125 10.97 -1.70 22.26
N SER A 126 10.73 -0.79 23.19
CA SER A 126 9.94 -1.06 24.41
C SER A 126 8.47 -0.64 24.32
N ALA A 127 8.01 -0.02 23.22
CA ALA A 127 6.63 0.44 23.11
C ALA A 127 6.03 0.04 21.75
N GLN A 128 5.03 -0.85 21.82
CA GLN A 128 3.99 -1.09 20.81
C GLN A 128 4.38 -2.07 19.69
N GLY A 129 3.82 -3.27 19.80
CA GLY A 129 4.06 -4.45 18.96
C GLY A 129 3.41 -4.38 17.57
N LEU A 130 3.65 -3.31 16.81
CA LEU A 130 3.45 -3.32 15.35
C LEU A 130 4.80 -3.13 14.63
N GLU A 131 5.57 -4.21 14.59
CA GLU A 131 6.18 -4.70 13.35
C GLU A 131 7.32 -3.93 12.67
N LEU A 132 8.15 -3.19 13.42
CA LEU A 132 9.51 -2.86 12.97
C LEU A 132 10.53 -3.81 13.61
N THR A 133 10.60 -5.03 13.06
CA THR A 133 11.58 -6.03 13.49
C THR A 133 13.00 -5.61 13.09
N ASP A 134 14.01 -6.17 13.77
CA ASP A 134 15.41 -5.96 13.42
C ASP A 134 15.71 -6.32 11.97
N GLU A 135 15.02 -7.33 11.44
CA GLU A 135 15.11 -7.72 10.04
C GLU A 135 14.62 -6.60 9.09
N ILE A 136 13.49 -5.96 9.39
CA ILE A 136 12.95 -4.86 8.58
C ILE A 136 13.87 -3.64 8.68
N VAL A 137 14.40 -3.34 9.87
CA VAL A 137 15.37 -2.26 10.06
C VAL A 137 16.63 -2.52 9.24
N GLN A 138 17.24 -3.71 9.35
CA GLN A 138 18.44 -4.07 8.58
C GLN A 138 18.19 -4.01 7.07
N TRP A 139 17.07 -4.56 6.62
CA TRP A 139 16.67 -4.49 5.22
C TRP A 139 16.48 -3.04 4.75
N SER A 140 15.92 -2.17 5.59
CA SER A 140 15.72 -0.77 5.24
C SER A 140 17.04 -0.05 4.95
N TYR A 141 18.16 -0.48 5.55
CA TYR A 141 19.49 0.07 5.26
C TYR A 141 20.11 -0.48 3.97
N SER A 142 19.76 -1.69 3.55
CA SER A 142 20.28 -2.31 2.32
C SER A 142 19.44 -2.00 1.07
N HIS A 143 18.21 -1.53 1.25
CA HIS A 143 17.34 -1.12 0.15
C HIS A 143 17.81 0.22 -0.46
N PRO A 144 17.59 0.46 -1.77
CA PRO A 144 17.81 1.78 -2.37
C PRO A 144 17.06 2.90 -1.63
N GLN A 145 17.73 4.03 -1.43
CA GLN A 145 17.26 5.13 -0.56
C GLN A 145 16.70 6.33 -1.32
N ASP A 146 16.90 6.33 -2.62
CA ASP A 146 16.64 7.40 -3.58
C ASP A 146 15.31 7.21 -4.33
N HIS A 147 14.57 6.16 -4.00
CA HIS A 147 13.29 5.86 -4.62
C HIS A 147 12.12 5.95 -3.64
N ALA A 148 11.03 6.56 -4.12
CA ALA A 148 9.74 6.56 -3.45
C ALA A 148 9.25 5.12 -3.20
N VAL A 149 8.66 4.91 -2.03
CA VAL A 149 7.99 3.66 -1.69
C VAL A 149 6.51 3.92 -1.43
N SER A 150 5.71 2.85 -1.48
CA SER A 150 4.32 2.92 -1.08
C SER A 150 3.93 1.66 -0.31
N MET A 151 3.16 1.82 0.76
CA MET A 151 2.67 0.73 1.59
C MET A 151 1.19 0.51 1.31
N LEU A 152 0.87 -0.65 0.73
CA LEU A 152 -0.50 -1.13 0.65
C LEU A 152 -0.88 -1.73 2.01
N ASN A 153 -1.98 -1.27 2.57
CA ASN A 153 -2.58 -1.77 3.79
C ASN A 153 -3.94 -2.38 3.44
N LEU A 154 -4.17 -3.58 3.94
CA LEU A 154 -5.49 -4.21 3.99
C LEU A 154 -5.91 -4.17 5.47
N LEU A 155 -7.09 -3.64 5.74
CA LEU A 155 -7.51 -3.31 7.10
C LEU A 155 -8.82 -4.01 7.42
N SER A 156 -8.85 -4.66 8.58
CA SER A 156 -10.04 -5.28 9.14
C SER A 156 -10.12 -4.84 10.59
N PHE A 157 -11.24 -4.23 10.96
CA PHE A 157 -11.42 -3.64 12.28
C PHE A 157 -12.06 -4.67 13.22
N LYS A 158 -11.60 -4.66 14.49
CA LYS A 158 -12.30 -5.40 15.55
C LYS A 158 -13.74 -4.89 15.65
N GLN A 159 -14.66 -5.76 16.08
CA GLN A 159 -16.04 -5.37 16.30
C GLN A 159 -16.14 -4.22 17.31
N GLY A 160 -16.93 -3.20 16.97
CA GLY A 160 -17.13 -1.99 17.79
C GLY A 160 -16.58 -0.73 17.11
N ARG A 161 -17.15 0.43 17.47
CA ARG A 161 -16.78 1.72 16.84
C ARG A 161 -15.38 2.20 17.23
N GLU A 162 -14.87 1.79 18.37
CA GLU A 162 -13.62 2.32 18.93
C GLU A 162 -12.40 2.05 18.03
N ALA A 163 -12.27 0.84 17.48
CA ALA A 163 -11.15 0.48 16.61
C ALA A 163 -11.19 1.28 15.29
N HIS A 164 -12.38 1.40 14.70
CA HIS A 164 -12.58 2.20 13.49
C HIS A 164 -12.32 3.69 13.74
N ASP A 165 -12.87 4.26 14.82
CA ASP A 165 -12.65 5.66 15.18
C ASP A 165 -11.18 5.95 15.49
N SER A 166 -10.45 4.99 16.10
CA SER A 166 -9.01 5.10 16.31
C SER A 166 -8.24 5.12 14.99
N TYR A 167 -8.64 4.29 14.02
CA TYR A 167 -8.04 4.31 12.69
C TYR A 167 -8.30 5.63 11.96
N LEU A 168 -9.53 6.17 12.05
CA LEU A 168 -9.86 7.46 11.45
C LEU A 168 -9.03 8.60 12.05
N ARG A 169 -8.82 8.60 13.37
CA ARG A 169 -7.90 9.56 14.03
C ARG A 169 -6.47 9.42 13.54
N TYR A 170 -5.96 8.19 13.46
CA TYR A 170 -4.64 7.90 12.90
C TYR A 170 -4.51 8.39 11.46
N GLY A 171 -5.47 8.06 10.59
CA GLY A 171 -5.49 8.47 9.20
C GLY A 171 -5.53 9.99 9.04
N LYS A 172 -6.31 10.67 9.89
CA LYS A 172 -6.34 12.14 9.96
C LYS A 172 -4.99 12.71 10.39
N ALA A 173 -4.36 12.19 11.44
CA ALA A 173 -3.03 12.63 11.88
C ALA A 173 -1.96 12.37 10.81
N PHE A 174 -2.02 11.22 10.13
CA PHE A 174 -1.13 10.92 9.01
C PHE A 174 -1.31 11.93 7.86
N GLY A 175 -2.56 12.23 7.47
CA GLY A 175 -2.86 13.13 6.36
C GLY A 175 -2.67 14.62 6.65
N GLU A 176 -2.90 15.08 7.89
CA GLU A 176 -2.96 16.50 8.23
C GLU A 176 -1.76 17.00 9.06
N SER A 177 -1.03 16.11 9.74
CA SER A 177 0.05 16.50 10.65
C SER A 177 1.38 15.83 10.28
N ILE A 178 1.75 14.78 10.98
CA ILE A 178 3.12 14.24 10.99
C ILE A 178 3.45 13.53 9.68
N GLY A 179 2.52 12.75 9.15
CA GLY A 179 2.74 12.05 7.88
C GLY A 179 3.04 13.07 6.78
N ALA A 180 2.12 13.99 6.53
CA ALA A 180 2.27 15.04 5.53
C ALA A 180 3.53 15.90 5.73
N LYS A 181 3.81 16.38 6.96
CA LYS A 181 5.01 17.18 7.27
C LYS A 181 6.32 16.43 7.01
N ARG A 182 6.30 15.11 6.97
CA ARG A 182 7.46 14.24 6.71
C ARG A 182 7.43 13.59 5.32
N GLY A 183 6.53 14.04 4.46
CA GLY A 183 6.39 13.58 3.07
C GLY A 183 5.50 12.35 2.89
N GLY A 184 4.93 11.80 3.97
CA GLY A 184 3.91 10.77 3.93
C GLY A 184 2.60 11.28 3.33
N HIS A 185 2.03 10.56 2.37
CA HIS A 185 0.77 10.96 1.73
C HIS A 185 -0.14 9.76 1.47
N ALA A 186 -1.42 9.84 1.80
CA ALA A 186 -2.39 8.82 1.38
C ALA A 186 -2.68 8.98 -0.12
N LYS A 187 -2.23 8.03 -0.95
CA LYS A 187 -2.52 8.02 -2.40
C LYS A 187 -3.95 7.57 -2.65
N ILE A 188 -4.35 6.46 -2.02
CA ILE A 188 -5.66 5.84 -2.20
C ILE A 188 -6.12 5.37 -0.82
N VAL A 189 -7.38 5.65 -0.49
CA VAL A 189 -8.09 5.07 0.64
C VAL A 189 -9.48 4.71 0.16
N GLY A 190 -9.97 3.53 0.46
CA GLY A 190 -11.28 3.10 -0.01
C GLY A 190 -11.90 2.03 0.86
N LYS A 191 -13.23 2.06 0.93
CA LYS A 191 -14.01 1.04 1.62
C LYS A 191 -14.21 -0.16 0.71
N VAL A 192 -13.86 -1.35 1.18
CA VAL A 192 -14.03 -2.60 0.44
C VAL A 192 -15.51 -2.80 0.13
N VAL A 193 -15.81 -3.18 -1.11
CA VAL A 193 -17.17 -3.54 -1.52
C VAL A 193 -17.49 -4.92 -0.94
N PRO A 194 -18.62 -5.14 -0.25
CA PRO A 194 -18.99 -6.48 0.23
C PRO A 194 -19.41 -7.39 -0.94
N ASP A 195 -19.37 -8.70 -0.72
CA ASP A 195 -19.90 -9.74 -1.61
C ASP A 195 -19.42 -9.66 -3.07
N GLN A 196 -18.12 -9.46 -3.28
CA GLN A 196 -17.50 -9.33 -4.61
C GLN A 196 -17.47 -10.63 -5.41
N LYS A 197 -17.89 -11.75 -4.80
CA LYS A 197 -17.83 -13.12 -5.30
C LYS A 197 -16.40 -13.55 -5.68
N THR A 198 -15.40 -12.84 -5.20
CA THR A 198 -13.99 -13.22 -5.33
C THR A 198 -13.74 -14.47 -4.49
N PRO A 199 -13.31 -15.60 -5.11
CA PRO A 199 -13.14 -16.85 -4.40
C PRO A 199 -12.28 -16.67 -3.15
N HIS A 200 -12.83 -17.07 -2.00
CA HIS A 200 -12.22 -16.98 -0.66
C HIS A 200 -12.10 -15.58 -0.05
N GLU A 201 -12.26 -14.48 -0.80
CA GLU A 201 -12.01 -13.12 -0.28
C GLU A 201 -13.17 -12.48 0.47
N ASP A 202 -14.41 -12.71 0.04
CA ASP A 202 -15.59 -12.24 0.79
C ASP A 202 -15.69 -12.90 2.18
N LYS A 203 -14.98 -14.03 2.37
CA LYS A 203 -14.87 -14.73 3.65
C LYS A 203 -13.87 -14.07 4.60
N TYR A 204 -12.89 -13.30 4.10
CA TYR A 204 -11.85 -12.74 4.95
C TYR A 204 -12.29 -11.44 5.65
N GLY A 205 -13.21 -10.66 5.07
CA GLY A 205 -13.79 -9.51 5.80
C GLY A 205 -12.84 -8.33 5.98
N TRP A 206 -12.11 -7.98 4.92
CA TRP A 206 -11.43 -6.68 4.85
C TRP A 206 -12.45 -5.55 4.75
N ASP A 207 -12.27 -4.51 5.55
CA ASP A 207 -13.15 -3.33 5.59
C ASP A 207 -12.64 -2.21 4.67
N GLU A 208 -11.33 -2.00 4.64
CA GLU A 208 -10.69 -0.90 3.92
C GLU A 208 -9.37 -1.30 3.26
N ILE A 209 -9.06 -0.58 2.17
CA ILE A 209 -7.72 -0.55 1.57
C ILE A 209 -7.13 0.84 1.76
N ALA A 210 -5.81 0.92 1.97
CA ALA A 210 -5.08 2.17 1.94
C ALA A 210 -3.71 2.01 1.28
N LEU A 211 -3.36 2.92 0.38
CA LEU A 211 -2.03 3.02 -0.22
C LEU A 211 -1.37 4.32 0.25
N ALA A 212 -0.41 4.19 1.17
CA ALA A 212 0.37 5.33 1.67
C ALA A 212 1.68 5.48 0.88
N HIS A 213 2.04 6.71 0.53
CA HIS A 213 3.28 7.09 -0.12
C HIS A 213 4.32 7.53 0.92
N TYR A 214 5.59 7.27 0.63
CA TYR A 214 6.72 7.85 1.33
C TYR A 214 7.82 8.24 0.32
N PRO A 215 8.56 9.35 0.53
CA PRO A 215 9.60 9.79 -0.40
C PRO A 215 10.75 8.79 -0.52
N SER A 216 11.02 8.03 0.55
CA SER A 216 11.94 6.89 0.52
C SER A 216 11.65 5.91 1.65
N ILE A 217 12.33 4.76 1.62
CA ILE A 217 12.22 3.78 2.70
C ILE A 217 12.66 4.36 4.05
N ARG A 218 13.62 5.28 4.09
CA ARG A 218 13.99 5.96 5.35
C ARG A 218 12.93 6.90 5.88
N HIS A 219 12.19 7.58 5.00
CA HIS A 219 11.05 8.38 5.43
C HIS A 219 9.94 7.51 5.98
N PHE A 220 9.68 6.36 5.34
CA PHE A 220 8.77 5.35 5.88
C PHE A 220 9.18 4.97 7.31
N MET A 221 10.41 4.50 7.50
CA MET A 221 10.89 4.07 8.81
C MET A 221 10.89 5.22 9.86
N ASP A 222 11.26 6.45 9.46
CA ASP A 222 11.30 7.62 10.36
C ASP A 222 9.91 8.10 10.82
N ILE A 223 8.89 7.94 9.95
CA ILE A 223 7.48 8.20 10.27
C ILE A 223 6.91 7.09 11.17
N GLU A 224 7.17 5.83 10.83
CA GLU A 224 6.68 4.67 11.59
C GLU A 224 7.23 4.61 13.02
N LEU A 225 8.44 5.14 13.24
CA LEU A 225 9.07 5.23 14.56
C LEU A 225 8.67 6.47 15.36
N HIS A 226 7.74 7.30 14.86
CA HIS A 226 7.39 8.55 15.54
C HIS A 226 6.34 8.35 16.65
N GLU A 227 6.67 8.80 17.86
CA GLU A 227 5.89 8.56 19.11
C GLU A 227 4.40 8.97 19.02
N GLU A 228 4.09 10.07 18.33
CA GLU A 228 2.71 10.54 18.15
C GLU A 228 1.86 9.60 17.26
N LEU A 229 2.47 8.85 16.34
CA LEU A 229 1.75 7.91 15.46
C LEU A 229 1.68 6.50 16.05
N THR A 230 2.63 6.10 16.90
CA THR A 230 2.66 4.76 17.50
C THR A 230 1.57 4.58 18.58
N THR A 231 1.21 5.66 19.27
CA THR A 231 0.17 5.64 20.32
C THR A 231 -1.22 5.29 19.78
N ASP A 232 -1.58 5.73 18.58
CA ASP A 232 -2.89 5.48 17.98
C ASP A 232 -3.00 4.12 17.27
N LYS A 233 -1.87 3.55 16.79
CA LYS A 233 -1.82 2.22 16.15
C LYS A 233 -2.08 1.08 17.13
N ALA A 234 -1.71 1.23 18.39
CA ALA A 234 -1.83 0.19 19.41
C ALA A 234 -3.28 -0.22 19.77
N LYS A 235 -4.27 0.50 19.25
CA LYS A 235 -5.71 0.30 19.51
C LYS A 235 -6.46 -0.32 18.33
N LEU A 236 -5.77 -0.59 17.21
CA LEU A 236 -6.29 -1.34 16.06
C LEU A 236 -6.34 -2.85 16.41
#